data_AF-A0A251UNH5-F1
#
_entry.id   AF-A0A251UNH5-F1
#
_cell.length_a   1.000
_cell.length_b   1.000
_cell.length_c   1.000
_cell.angle_alpha   90.00
_cell.angle_beta   90.00
_cell.angle_gamma   90.00
#
_symmetry.space_group_name_H-M   'P 1'
#
loop_
_entity.id
_entity.type
_entity.pdbx_description
1 polymer ?
#
loop_
_entity_poly.entity_id
_entity_poly.type
_entity_poly.pdbx_seq_one_letter_code
_entity_poly.pdbx_strand_id
1 'polypeptide(L)'
;MFMNTIKVSDKPLNLAYSHSLGDHKTVLDGTLVIDSDNKVSVNHVLGSGNCKFKYTYVHGGITTFEPSYDLAKDSWDFAVSRKVYADHVLRAAYQTSSQNLTVDWATKSKLIGSYKVSANFNLEGGLKVPKVTAESTWDFEM
;
A
#
# COMPACT_ATOMS: atom_id res chain seq x y z
N MET A 1 -8.33 10.50 -16.11
CA MET A 1 -7.39 10.73 -14.98
C MET A 1 -6.44 11.82 -15.40
N PHE A 2 -6.15 12.77 -14.51
CA PHE A 2 -5.16 13.83 -14.74
C PHE A 2 -4.03 13.65 -13.74
N MET A 3 -2.79 13.79 -14.18
CA MET A 3 -1.61 13.65 -13.34
C MET A 3 -0.67 14.82 -13.59
N ASN A 4 -0.10 15.36 -12.53
CA ASN A 4 0.87 16.45 -12.62
C ASN A 4 1.96 16.28 -11.56
N THR A 5 3.14 16.81 -11.83
CA THR A 5 4.24 16.86 -10.88
C THR A 5 4.72 18.30 -10.77
N ILE A 6 4.67 18.85 -9.55
CA ILE A 6 5.22 20.17 -9.25
C ILE A 6 6.37 20.02 -8.26
N LYS A 7 7.19 21.05 -8.10
CA LYS A 7 8.24 21.07 -7.08
C LYS A 7 7.82 21.94 -5.91
N VAL A 8 8.01 21.44 -4.70
CA VAL A 8 7.85 22.18 -3.44
C VAL A 8 9.17 22.09 -2.71
N SER A 9 9.86 23.22 -2.54
CA SER A 9 11.23 23.25 -1.97
C SER A 9 12.18 22.27 -2.70
N ASP A 10 12.15 22.28 -4.03
CA ASP A 10 12.87 21.36 -4.92
C ASP A 10 12.53 19.87 -4.81
N LYS A 11 11.60 19.50 -3.94
CA LYS A 11 11.10 18.13 -3.80
C LYS A 11 9.89 17.89 -4.71
N PRO A 12 9.83 16.75 -5.42
CA PRO A 12 8.71 16.49 -6.31
C PRO A 12 7.45 16.15 -5.50
N LEU A 13 6.38 16.88 -5.79
CA LEU A 13 5.02 16.63 -5.35
C LEU A 13 4.24 16.10 -6.55
N ASN A 14 3.92 14.82 -6.51
CA ASN A 14 3.11 14.15 -7.51
C ASN A 14 1.63 14.27 -7.11
N LEU A 15 0.80 14.72 -8.03
CA LEU A 15 -0.63 14.88 -7.84
C LEU A 15 -1.36 14.07 -8.90
N ALA A 16 -2.38 13.32 -8.49
CA ALA A 16 -3.28 12.64 -9.41
C ALA A 16 -4.73 12.95 -9.04
N TYR A 17 -5.51 13.29 -10.06
CA TYR A 17 -6.93 13.56 -9.98
C TYR A 17 -7.68 12.52 -10.82
N SER A 18 -8.66 11.87 -10.21
CA SER A 18 -9.55 10.95 -10.92
C SER A 18 -11.01 11.24 -10.58
N HIS A 19 -11.86 11.21 -11.59
CA HIS A 19 -13.30 11.32 -11.44
C HIS A 19 -13.94 10.12 -12.13
N SER A 20 -14.72 9.35 -11.38
CA SER A 20 -15.53 8.24 -11.86
C SER A 20 -16.98 8.71 -11.95
N LEU A 21 -17.52 8.77 -13.17
CA LEU A 21 -18.90 9.19 -13.41
C LEU A 21 -19.89 8.17 -12.82
N GLY A 22 -19.61 6.87 -12.97
CA GLY A 22 -20.48 5.79 -12.48
C GLY A 22 -20.61 5.81 -10.95
N ASP A 23 -19.50 6.00 -10.25
CA ASP A 23 -19.48 6.03 -8.78
C ASP A 23 -19.76 7.42 -8.21
N HIS A 24 -19.95 8.44 -9.06
CA HIS A 24 -20.05 9.85 -8.69
C HIS A 24 -18.91 10.28 -7.74
N LYS A 25 -17.72 9.72 -7.95
CA LYS A 25 -16.61 9.78 -7.00
C LYS A 25 -15.45 10.54 -7.60
N THR A 26 -14.97 11.52 -6.86
CA THR A 26 -13.76 12.27 -7.21
C THR A 26 -12.68 12.01 -6.18
N VAL A 27 -11.50 11.59 -6.62
CA VAL A 27 -10.35 11.27 -5.77
C VAL A 27 -9.18 12.16 -6.15
N LEU A 28 -8.54 12.73 -5.13
CA LEU A 28 -7.29 13.45 -5.20
C LEU A 28 -6.22 12.69 -4.43
N ASP A 29 -5.17 12.29 -5.14
CA ASP A 29 -3.98 11.67 -4.58
C ASP A 29 -2.82 12.66 -4.62
N GLY A 30 -2.05 12.72 -3.54
CA GLY A 30 -0.82 13.47 -3.46
C GLY A 30 0.31 12.61 -2.91
N THR A 31 1.52 12.76 -3.43
CA THR A 31 2.73 12.15 -2.85
C THR A 31 3.90 13.11 -2.95
N LEU A 32 4.39 13.56 -1.80
CA LEU A 32 5.61 14.34 -1.66
C LEU A 32 6.79 13.39 -1.39
N VAL A 33 7.79 13.42 -2.27
CA VAL A 33 9.02 12.65 -2.10
C VAL A 33 10.05 13.53 -1.40
N ILE A 34 10.34 13.23 -0.13
CA ILE A 34 11.24 14.03 0.70
C ILE A 34 12.70 13.72 0.33
N ASP A 35 13.03 12.43 0.18
CA ASP A 35 14.32 11.93 -0.28
C ASP A 35 14.16 10.50 -0.84
N SER A 36 15.26 9.75 -1.01
CA SER A 36 15.22 8.38 -1.55
C SER A 36 14.48 7.39 -0.64
N ASP A 37 14.45 7.67 0.66
CA ASP A 37 13.99 6.75 1.69
C ASP A 37 12.64 7.19 2.26
N ASN A 38 12.29 8.47 2.13
CA ASN A 38 11.16 9.11 2.79
C ASN A 38 10.17 9.70 1.80
N LYS A 39 8.88 9.36 1.98
CA LYS A 39 7.78 10.02 1.29
C LYS A 39 6.52 10.12 2.17
N VAL A 40 5.71 11.13 1.88
CA VAL A 40 4.38 11.29 2.47
C VAL A 40 3.35 11.25 1.35
N SER A 41 2.30 10.46 1.53
CA SER A 41 1.20 10.34 0.60
C SER A 41 -0.12 10.70 1.28
N VAL A 42 -1.02 11.32 0.52
CA VAL A 42 -2.40 11.59 0.91
C VAL A 42 -3.34 11.06 -0.16
N ASN A 43 -4.43 10.47 0.25
CA ASN A 43 -5.56 10.12 -0.62
C ASN A 43 -6.81 10.76 -0.02
N HIS A 44 -7.53 11.54 -0.81
CA HIS A 44 -8.75 12.20 -0.37
C HIS A 44 -9.87 12.02 -1.40
N VAL A 45 -11.05 11.63 -0.92
CA VAL A 45 -12.25 11.58 -1.74
C VAL A 45 -13.03 12.88 -1.54
N LEU A 46 -13.05 13.74 -2.55
CA LEU A 46 -13.66 15.07 -2.46
C LEU A 46 -15.15 14.97 -2.17
N GLY A 47 -15.64 15.87 -1.31
CA GLY A 47 -17.03 15.87 -0.85
C GLY A 47 -17.34 14.79 0.20
N SER A 48 -16.34 14.00 0.61
CA SER A 48 -16.45 13.06 1.73
C SER A 48 -15.53 13.47 2.88
N GLY A 49 -15.79 12.95 4.08
CA GLY A 49 -14.84 13.04 5.20
C GLY A 49 -13.62 12.10 5.05
N ASN A 50 -13.54 11.31 3.98
CA ASN A 50 -12.51 10.30 3.80
C ASN A 50 -11.21 10.93 3.28
N CYS A 51 -10.21 10.97 4.15
CA CYS A 51 -8.86 11.37 3.84
C CYS A 51 -7.89 10.45 4.59
N LYS A 52 -6.94 9.86 3.86
CA LYS A 52 -5.95 8.94 4.38
C LYS A 52 -4.55 9.49 4.18
N PHE A 53 -3.80 9.59 5.27
CA PHE A 53 -2.39 9.96 5.25
C PHE A 53 -1.53 8.73 5.41
N LYS A 54 -0.43 8.65 4.66
CA LYS A 54 0.54 7.58 4.77
C LYS A 54 1.94 8.15 4.74
N TYR A 55 2.78 7.74 5.68
CA TYR A 55 4.21 7.96 5.61
C TYR A 55 4.88 6.66 5.17
N THR A 56 5.92 6.76 4.34
CA THR A 56 6.73 5.61 3.94
C THR A 56 8.18 5.92 4.25
N TYR A 57 8.82 5.00 4.97
CA TYR A 57 10.26 5.02 5.24
C TYR A 57 10.92 3.73 4.76
N VAL A 58 11.96 3.83 3.95
CA VAL A 58 12.76 2.72 3.46
C VAL A 58 14.08 2.66 4.23
N HIS A 59 14.21 1.69 5.12
CA HIS A 59 15.43 1.43 5.87
C HIS A 59 16.38 0.52 5.08
N GLY A 60 17.56 1.04 4.74
CA GLY A 60 18.64 0.30 4.09
C GLY A 60 18.29 -0.25 2.70
N GLY A 61 17.32 0.35 2.01
CA GLY A 61 16.86 -0.09 0.68
C GLY A 61 16.12 -1.44 0.64
N ILE A 62 15.96 -2.10 1.79
CA ILE A 62 15.44 -3.47 1.89
C ILE A 62 14.19 -3.60 2.75
N THR A 63 14.00 -2.75 3.76
CA THR A 63 12.84 -2.81 4.66
C THR A 63 12.04 -1.53 4.54
N THR A 64 10.74 -1.63 4.34
CA THR A 64 9.83 -0.49 4.21
C THR A 64 8.83 -0.48 5.35
N PHE A 65 8.68 0.65 6.02
CA PHE A 65 7.66 0.90 7.03
C PHE A 65 6.61 1.87 6.48
N GLU A 66 5.35 1.56 6.69
CA GLU A 66 4.22 2.33 6.17
C GLU A 66 3.11 2.49 7.22
N PRO A 67 3.27 3.38 8.22
CA PRO A 67 2.15 3.81 9.04
C PRO A 67 1.20 4.69 8.21
N SER A 68 -0.09 4.54 8.45
CA SER A 68 -1.12 5.37 7.83
C SER A 68 -2.28 5.63 8.78
N TYR A 69 -2.95 6.76 8.61
CA TYR A 69 -4.11 7.15 9.39
C TYR A 69 -5.26 7.48 8.46
N ASP A 70 -6.41 6.88 8.71
CA ASP A 70 -7.66 7.04 7.97
C ASP A 70 -8.63 7.89 8.80
N LEU A 71 -8.87 9.13 8.37
CA LEU A 71 -9.72 10.08 9.09
C LEU A 71 -11.19 9.64 9.15
N ALA A 72 -11.69 8.94 8.13
CA ALA A 72 -13.10 8.52 8.13
C ALA A 72 -13.36 7.39 9.13
N LYS A 73 -12.33 6.60 9.43
CA LYS A 73 -12.41 5.48 10.37
C LYS A 73 -11.86 5.78 11.76
N ASP A 74 -11.24 6.95 11.92
CA ASP A 74 -10.47 7.31 13.11
C ASP A 74 -9.51 6.19 13.55
N SER A 75 -8.69 5.73 12.61
CA SER A 75 -7.89 4.53 12.85
C SER A 75 -6.52 4.59 12.19
N TRP A 76 -5.54 4.01 12.87
CA TRP A 76 -4.21 3.75 12.31
C TRP A 76 -4.17 2.40 11.60
N ASP A 77 -3.48 2.32 10.46
CA ASP A 77 -3.03 1.06 9.87
C ASP A 77 -1.50 1.06 9.79
N PHE A 78 -0.91 -0.13 9.86
CA PHE A 78 0.53 -0.31 9.80
C PHE A 78 0.88 -1.37 8.78
N ALA A 79 1.88 -1.11 7.95
CA ALA A 79 2.49 -2.15 7.14
C ALA A 79 4.01 -2.12 7.26
N VAL A 80 4.61 -3.31 7.21
CA VAL A 80 6.05 -3.51 7.07
C VAL A 80 6.28 -4.48 5.93
N SER A 81 7.26 -4.21 5.09
CA SER A 81 7.73 -5.17 4.09
C SER A 81 9.24 -5.25 4.10
N ARG A 82 9.78 -6.43 3.78
CA ARG A 82 11.21 -6.67 3.74
C ARG A 82 11.57 -7.57 2.57
N LYS A 83 12.57 -7.15 1.80
CA LYS A 83 13.28 -8.01 0.86
C LYS A 83 14.17 -8.97 1.67
N VAL A 84 14.00 -10.26 1.46
CA VAL A 84 14.72 -11.31 2.21
C VAL A 84 15.73 -12.04 1.33
N TYR A 85 15.31 -12.47 0.14
CA TYR A 85 16.14 -13.07 -0.90
C TYR A 85 15.91 -12.30 -2.21
N ALA A 86 16.78 -12.46 -3.21
CA ALA A 86 16.84 -11.61 -4.42
C ALA A 86 15.47 -11.14 -4.93
N ASP A 87 14.56 -12.09 -5.17
CA ASP A 87 13.25 -11.82 -5.77
C ASP A 87 12.07 -11.96 -4.79
N HIS A 88 12.35 -12.12 -3.49
CA HIS A 88 11.37 -12.45 -2.47
C HIS A 88 11.10 -11.29 -1.51
N VAL A 89 9.82 -11.01 -1.28
CA VAL A 89 9.35 -9.99 -0.33
C VAL A 89 8.39 -10.62 0.67
N LEU A 90 8.70 -10.45 1.95
CA LEU A 90 7.77 -10.71 3.04
C LEU A 90 7.10 -9.38 3.44
N ARG A 91 5.77 -9.37 3.61
CA ARG A 91 5.03 -8.21 4.06
C ARG A 91 4.03 -8.59 5.14
N ALA A 92 3.89 -7.75 6.15
CA ALA A 92 2.82 -7.82 7.13
C ALA A 92 2.08 -6.48 7.14
N ALA A 93 0.76 -6.51 7.23
CA ALA A 93 -0.08 -5.33 7.32
C ALA A 93 -1.21 -5.55 8.32
N TYR A 94 -1.40 -4.61 9.23
CA TYR A 94 -2.46 -4.62 10.21
C TYR A 94 -3.38 -3.40 10.01
N GLN A 95 -4.67 -3.66 9.87
CA GLN A 95 -5.71 -2.64 9.79
C GLN A 95 -6.46 -2.59 11.12
N THR A 96 -6.32 -1.49 11.87
CA THR A 96 -6.86 -1.42 13.24
C THR A 96 -8.39 -1.41 13.23
N SER A 97 -9.01 -0.66 12.31
CA SER A 97 -10.48 -0.52 12.26
C SER A 97 -11.21 -1.86 12.06
N SER A 98 -10.59 -2.78 11.31
CA SER A 98 -11.16 -4.08 10.95
C SER A 98 -10.50 -5.24 11.68
N GLN A 99 -9.50 -4.96 12.52
CA GLN A 99 -8.68 -5.94 13.24
C GLN A 99 -8.11 -7.05 12.34
N ASN A 100 -7.83 -6.71 11.08
CA ASN A 100 -7.30 -7.67 10.11
C ASN A 100 -5.78 -7.58 10.02
N LEU A 101 -5.11 -8.71 10.25
CA LEU A 101 -3.68 -8.89 10.02
C LEU A 101 -3.49 -9.72 8.74
N THR A 102 -2.82 -9.13 7.75
CA THR A 102 -2.39 -9.82 6.53
C THR A 102 -0.89 -10.09 6.59
N VAL A 103 -0.48 -11.31 6.27
CA VAL A 103 0.92 -11.68 6.03
C VAL A 103 1.04 -12.24 4.62
N ASP A 104 1.96 -11.69 3.84
CA ASP A 104 2.18 -12.00 2.44
C ASP A 104 3.63 -12.44 2.22
N TRP A 105 3.83 -13.54 1.50
CA TRP A 105 5.09 -13.89 0.84
C TRP A 105 4.90 -13.76 -0.66
N ALA A 106 5.67 -12.89 -1.31
CA ALA A 106 5.62 -12.69 -2.75
C ALA A 106 6.98 -12.95 -3.38
N THR A 107 6.97 -13.56 -4.56
CA THR A 107 8.16 -13.80 -5.37
C THR A 107 7.92 -13.28 -6.77
N LYS A 108 8.89 -12.57 -7.33
CA LYS A 108 8.82 -12.08 -8.71
C LYS A 108 10.06 -12.48 -9.49
N SER A 109 9.98 -13.58 -10.23
CA SER A 109 11.06 -14.06 -11.09
C SER A 109 10.72 -13.86 -12.55
N LYS A 110 11.71 -13.51 -13.38
CA LYS A 110 11.56 -13.48 -14.84
C LYS A 110 11.53 -14.88 -15.46
N LEU A 111 12.05 -15.90 -14.76
CA LEU A 111 12.22 -17.26 -15.30
C LEU A 111 11.01 -18.16 -15.03
N ILE A 112 10.42 -18.04 -13.85
CA ILE A 112 9.36 -18.95 -13.36
C ILE A 112 8.02 -18.23 -13.11
N GLY A 113 7.92 -16.96 -13.53
CA GLY A 113 6.78 -16.10 -13.23
C GLY A 113 6.79 -15.57 -11.79
N SER A 114 5.63 -15.09 -11.35
CA SER A 114 5.44 -14.59 -9.99
C SER A 114 4.43 -15.43 -9.23
N TYR A 115 4.63 -15.55 -7.93
CA TYR A 115 3.65 -16.18 -7.05
C TYR A 115 3.57 -15.44 -5.74
N LYS A 116 2.41 -15.54 -5.11
CA LYS A 116 2.14 -14.92 -3.81
C LYS A 116 1.33 -15.87 -2.96
N VAL A 117 1.73 -16.01 -1.69
CA VAL A 117 0.97 -16.70 -0.65
C VAL A 117 0.59 -15.67 0.39
N SER A 118 -0.69 -15.61 0.73
CA SER A 118 -1.27 -14.66 1.67
C SER A 118 -2.01 -15.41 2.77
N ALA A 119 -1.79 -15.02 4.02
CA ALA A 119 -2.59 -15.42 5.17
C ALA A 119 -3.28 -14.18 5.76
N ASN A 120 -4.61 -14.22 5.89
CA ASN A 120 -5.40 -13.15 6.49
C ASN A 120 -6.06 -13.64 7.77
N PHE A 121 -5.74 -12.98 8.88
CA PHE A 121 -6.24 -13.24 10.21
C PHE A 121 -7.22 -12.12 10.59
N ASN A 122 -8.49 -12.47 10.77
CA ASN A 122 -9.42 -11.60 11.48
C ASN A 122 -9.23 -11.85 12.99
N LEU A 123 -8.69 -10.85 13.68
CA LEU A 123 -8.40 -10.91 15.12
C LEU A 123 -9.56 -10.46 16.00
N GLU A 124 -10.68 -10.04 15.39
CA GLU A 124 -11.89 -9.67 16.09
C GLU A 124 -12.42 -10.85 16.91
N GLY A 125 -12.48 -10.68 18.23
CA GLY A 125 -12.90 -11.72 19.16
C GLY A 125 -11.86 -12.83 19.39
N GLY A 126 -10.59 -12.61 19.01
CA GLY A 126 -9.47 -13.52 19.27
C GLY A 126 -8.91 -14.22 18.02
N LEU A 127 -7.96 -15.13 18.22
CA LEU A 127 -7.26 -15.82 17.12
C LEU A 127 -8.14 -16.89 16.48
N LYS A 128 -8.53 -16.65 15.23
CA LYS A 128 -9.26 -17.60 14.37
C LYS A 128 -8.32 -18.23 13.34
N VAL A 129 -8.76 -19.33 12.72
CA VAL A 129 -8.05 -19.94 11.59
C VAL A 129 -7.95 -18.92 10.46
N PRO A 130 -6.75 -18.63 9.92
CA PRO A 130 -6.60 -17.64 8.86
C PRO A 130 -7.18 -18.14 7.54
N LYS A 131 -7.68 -17.20 6.73
CA LYS A 131 -7.89 -17.47 5.30
C LYS A 131 -6.54 -17.47 4.62
N VAL A 132 -6.17 -18.59 4.01
CA VAL A 132 -4.95 -18.72 3.21
C VAL A 132 -5.31 -18.66 1.72
N THR A 133 -4.51 -17.95 0.93
CA THR A 133 -4.68 -17.85 -0.52
C THR A 133 -3.32 -17.95 -1.19
N ALA A 134 -3.25 -18.67 -2.30
CA ALA A 134 -2.07 -18.76 -3.13
C ALA A 134 -2.45 -18.39 -4.57
N GLU A 135 -1.63 -17.55 -5.20
CA GLU A 135 -1.80 -17.11 -6.57
C GLU A 135 -0.47 -17.22 -7.33
N SER A 136 -0.55 -17.51 -8.62
CA SER A 136 0.59 -17.54 -9.54
C SER A 136 0.25 -16.81 -10.83
N THR A 137 1.20 -16.07 -11.38
CA THR A 137 1.09 -15.36 -12.65
C THR A 137 2.24 -15.78 -13.55
N TRP A 138 1.90 -16.10 -14.80
CA TRP A 138 2.80 -16.59 -15.82
C TRP A 138 2.80 -15.61 -16.98
N ASP A 139 3.95 -15.00 -17.26
CA ASP A 139 4.13 -14.09 -18.39
C ASP A 139 4.71 -14.91 -19.54
N PHE A 140 3.92 -15.13 -20.60
CA PHE A 140 4.38 -15.76 -21.82
C PHE A 140 4.67 -14.67 -22.85
N GLU A 141 5.91 -14.59 -23.34
CA GLU A 141 6.18 -13.82 -24.57
C GLU A 141 5.54 -14.58 -25.75
N MET A 142 4.58 -13.93 -26.43
CA MET A 142 4.03 -14.38 -27.70
C MET A 142 4.70 -13.63 -28.85
#